data_AF-A0A967WMB2-F1
#
_entry.id   AF-A0A967WMB2-F1
#
_cell.length_a   1.000
_cell.length_b   1.000
_cell.length_c   1.000
_cell.angle_alpha   90.00
_cell.angle_beta   90.00
_cell.angle_gamma   90.00
#
_symmetry.space_group_name_H-M   'P 1'
#
loop_
_entity.id
_entity.type
_entity.pdbx_description
1 polymer ?
#
loop_
_entity_poly.entity_id
_entity_poly.type
_entity_poly.pdbx_seq_one_letter_code
_entity_poly.pdbx_strand_id
1 'polypeptide(L)'
;AIWLDEGHKKTDGPVEHVLDEYLTQALAEDRDTRLKLEDARRESIERGRTDSAWRWGSYEAEITQVQLLDGQAQECRSFATGDAFVARIHYTAHQRIEQPLFGVALHHSDGSHISGPNTALADYPIEAISGDGCMDYTIPRLPLLKGSYLFSAAIYDSKASHAYDHHHQAYSFRVTESNSVREQNGMV
;
A
#
# COMPACT_ATOMS: atom_id res chain seq x y z
N ALA A 1 26.33 3.54 1.50
CA ALA A 1 26.86 3.97 0.17
C ALA A 1 26.39 5.38 -0.07
N ILE A 2 27.17 6.23 -0.76
CA ILE A 2 26.80 7.63 -1.02
C ILE A 2 26.26 7.70 -2.45
N TRP A 3 25.02 8.15 -2.62
CA TRP A 3 24.43 8.43 -3.92
C TRP A 3 24.55 9.91 -4.26
N LEU A 4 24.87 10.19 -5.52
CA LEU A 4 25.04 11.53 -6.10
C LEU A 4 24.18 11.60 -7.35
N ASP A 5 23.31 12.62 -7.41
CA ASP A 5 22.56 13.00 -8.60
C ASP A 5 22.83 14.49 -8.85
N GLU A 6 23.26 14.82 -10.07
CA GLU A 6 23.66 16.16 -10.52
C GLU A 6 24.50 16.99 -9.52
N GLY A 7 25.38 16.32 -8.75
CA GLY A 7 26.30 16.99 -7.82
C GLY A 7 25.68 17.45 -6.49
N HIS A 8 24.44 17.08 -6.17
CA HIS A 8 23.81 17.39 -4.89
C HIS A 8 23.62 16.14 -4.02
N LYS A 9 24.21 16.17 -2.81
CA LYS A 9 24.08 15.09 -1.80
C LYS A 9 22.66 15.06 -1.26
N LYS A 10 21.91 13.96 -1.50
CA LYS A 10 20.51 13.84 -1.05
C LYS A 10 20.28 12.99 0.22
N THR A 11 20.97 11.86 0.42
CA THR A 11 20.73 10.98 1.59
C THR A 11 21.99 10.25 2.07
N ASP A 12 22.05 9.93 3.37
CA ASP A 12 23.05 9.09 4.03
C ASP A 12 22.34 7.99 4.85
N GLY A 13 22.62 6.72 4.57
CA GLY A 13 21.95 5.57 5.18
C GLY A 13 22.45 4.19 4.67
N PRO A 14 22.01 3.08 5.30
CA PRO A 14 22.39 1.72 4.93
C PRO A 14 22.09 1.43 3.45
N VAL A 15 22.93 0.62 2.79
CA VAL A 15 22.88 0.36 1.34
C VAL A 15 21.53 -0.19 0.86
N GLU A 16 20.81 -0.88 1.75
CA GLU A 16 19.48 -1.47 1.52
C GLU A 16 18.38 -0.40 1.41
N HIS A 17 18.53 0.76 2.06
CA HIS A 17 17.57 1.87 1.97
C HIS A 17 17.69 2.69 0.68
N VAL A 18 18.86 2.72 0.06
CA VAL A 18 19.11 3.54 -1.16
C VAL A 18 18.61 2.84 -2.42
N LEU A 19 18.52 1.51 -2.41
CA LEU A 19 18.01 0.73 -3.54
C LEU A 19 16.48 0.85 -3.70
N ASP A 20 15.73 0.96 -2.60
CA ASP A 20 14.26 0.97 -2.63
C ASP A 20 13.66 2.35 -3.00
N GLU A 21 14.29 3.46 -2.61
CA GLU A 21 13.91 4.80 -3.11
C GLU A 21 14.25 4.94 -4.61
N TYR A 22 15.42 4.44 -5.04
CA TYR A 22 15.78 4.39 -6.45
C TYR A 22 14.84 3.50 -7.26
N LEU A 23 14.38 2.37 -6.71
CA LEU A 23 13.36 1.53 -7.35
C LEU A 23 12.05 2.29 -7.46
N THR A 24 11.56 2.93 -6.40
CA THR A 24 10.30 3.69 -6.45
C THR A 24 10.30 4.76 -7.55
N GLN A 25 11.44 5.39 -7.80
CA GLN A 25 11.62 6.40 -8.84
C GLN A 25 11.95 5.82 -10.24
N ALA A 26 12.68 4.70 -10.33
CA ALA A 26 13.00 4.00 -11.58
C ALA A 26 11.82 3.16 -12.14
N LEU A 27 10.80 2.89 -11.32
CA LEU A 27 9.61 2.09 -11.65
C LEU A 27 8.53 2.85 -12.44
N ALA A 28 8.74 4.14 -12.74
CA ALA A 28 7.75 4.97 -13.42
C ALA A 28 7.51 4.60 -14.90
N GLU A 29 8.39 3.81 -15.54
CA GLU A 29 8.33 3.64 -17.01
C GLU A 29 8.11 2.20 -17.53
N ASP A 30 8.55 1.14 -16.82
CA ASP A 30 8.43 -0.25 -17.31
C ASP A 30 7.44 -1.14 -16.53
N ARG A 31 6.43 -1.62 -17.25
CA ARG A 31 5.35 -2.47 -16.70
C ARG A 31 5.86 -3.84 -16.24
N ASP A 32 6.82 -4.42 -16.96
CA ASP A 32 7.30 -5.78 -16.70
C ASP A 32 8.12 -5.85 -15.40
N THR A 33 8.98 -4.86 -15.20
CA THR A 33 9.76 -4.69 -13.97
C THR A 33 8.87 -4.56 -12.73
N ARG A 34 7.78 -3.77 -12.82
CA ARG A 34 6.84 -3.61 -11.71
C ARG A 34 6.14 -4.91 -11.33
N LEU A 35 5.66 -5.67 -12.32
CA LEU A 35 5.00 -6.96 -12.08
C LEU A 35 5.93 -7.95 -11.39
N LYS A 36 7.18 -8.06 -11.86
CA LYS A 36 8.21 -8.92 -11.25
C LYS A 36 8.49 -8.55 -9.79
N LEU A 37 8.56 -7.25 -9.48
CA LEU A 37 8.78 -6.79 -8.11
C LEU A 37 7.59 -7.15 -7.20
N GLU A 38 6.36 -6.94 -7.66
CA GLU A 38 5.17 -7.30 -6.90
C GLU A 38 5.06 -8.82 -6.68
N ASP A 39 5.43 -9.62 -7.68
CA ASP A 39 5.50 -11.08 -7.53
C ASP A 39 6.57 -11.48 -6.50
N ALA A 40 7.77 -10.88 -6.56
CA ALA A 40 8.81 -11.12 -5.56
C ALA A 40 8.41 -10.68 -4.14
N ARG A 41 7.69 -9.56 -4.02
CA ARG A 41 7.11 -9.10 -2.75
C ARG A 41 6.05 -10.08 -2.25
N ARG A 42 5.14 -10.54 -3.12
CA ARG A 42 4.13 -11.55 -2.78
C ARG A 42 4.77 -12.84 -2.29
N GLU A 43 5.75 -13.37 -3.01
CA GLU A 43 6.54 -14.53 -2.61
C GLU A 43 7.29 -14.31 -1.29
N SER A 44 7.75 -13.08 -1.00
CA SER A 44 8.36 -12.77 0.30
C SER A 44 7.33 -12.78 1.43
N ILE A 45 6.11 -12.29 1.19
CA ILE A 45 5.01 -12.31 2.17
C ILE A 45 4.65 -13.75 2.51
N GLU A 46 4.50 -14.60 1.48
CA GLU A 46 4.21 -16.03 1.63
C GLU A 46 5.33 -16.78 2.36
N ARG A 47 6.60 -16.38 2.19
CA ARG A 47 7.74 -16.95 2.93
C ARG A 47 7.85 -16.45 4.37
N GLY A 48 7.13 -15.40 4.75
CA GLY A 48 7.05 -14.89 6.13
C GLY A 48 7.92 -13.65 6.42
N ARG A 49 8.32 -13.51 7.69
CA ARG A 49 8.88 -12.29 8.29
C ARG A 49 10.20 -11.87 7.66
N THR A 50 10.15 -10.80 6.87
CA THR A 50 11.33 -10.22 6.21
C THR A 50 11.24 -8.71 6.29
N ASP A 51 11.99 -8.10 7.21
CA ASP A 51 12.13 -6.64 7.25
C ASP A 51 12.89 -6.15 6.01
N SER A 52 12.38 -5.08 5.42
CA SER A 52 12.89 -4.43 4.22
C SER A 52 12.41 -2.97 4.18
N ALA A 53 12.82 -2.18 3.19
CA ALA A 53 12.38 -0.79 3.13
C ALA A 53 10.88 -0.64 2.81
N TRP A 54 10.24 -1.67 2.22
CA TRP A 54 8.81 -1.68 1.92
C TRP A 54 7.97 -2.50 2.91
N ARG A 55 8.58 -3.31 3.80
CA ARG A 55 7.88 -4.08 4.82
C ARG A 55 8.60 -4.06 6.16
N TRP A 56 7.93 -3.67 7.22
CA TRP A 56 8.50 -3.71 8.58
C TRP A 56 7.43 -3.93 9.64
N GLY A 57 7.84 -4.44 10.79
CA GLY A 57 6.98 -4.58 11.96
C GLY A 57 7.52 -5.62 12.93
N SER A 58 6.80 -5.83 14.02
CA SER A 58 7.12 -6.86 15.02
C SER A 58 6.40 -8.19 14.78
N TYR A 59 5.46 -8.23 13.85
CA TYR A 59 4.78 -9.42 13.33
C TYR A 59 3.93 -10.19 14.35
N GLU A 60 3.42 -9.55 15.42
CA GLU A 60 2.39 -10.16 16.27
C GLU A 60 1.05 -10.27 15.55
N ALA A 61 0.78 -9.37 14.60
CA ALA A 61 -0.18 -9.55 13.53
C ALA A 61 0.50 -9.30 12.19
N GLU A 62 0.30 -10.21 11.25
CA GLU A 62 0.94 -10.20 9.94
C GLU A 62 -0.11 -10.01 8.85
N ILE A 63 0.15 -9.14 7.88
CA ILE A 63 -0.67 -9.02 6.66
C ILE A 63 -0.25 -10.14 5.72
N THR A 64 -1.15 -11.09 5.50
CA THR A 64 -0.86 -12.30 4.73
C THR A 64 -1.17 -12.15 3.25
N GLN A 65 -2.12 -11.28 2.90
CA GLN A 65 -2.47 -10.99 1.51
C GLN A 65 -3.20 -9.65 1.40
N VAL A 66 -2.96 -8.91 0.33
CA VAL A 66 -3.81 -7.77 -0.06
C VAL A 66 -4.34 -7.98 -1.46
N GLN A 67 -5.65 -7.87 -1.62
CA GLN A 67 -6.33 -7.95 -2.90
C GLN A 67 -6.95 -6.59 -3.23
N LEU A 68 -6.77 -6.14 -4.47
CA LEU A 68 -7.45 -4.97 -5.00
C LEU A 68 -8.63 -5.48 -5.84
N LEU A 69 -9.84 -5.13 -5.46
CA LEU A 69 -11.07 -5.68 -6.01
C LEU A 69 -11.94 -4.58 -6.63
N ASP A 70 -12.65 -4.93 -7.71
CA ASP A 70 -13.67 -4.09 -8.32
C ASP A 70 -15.03 -4.17 -7.60
N GLY A 71 -16.04 -3.47 -8.12
CA GLY A 71 -17.41 -3.49 -7.59
C GLY A 71 -18.13 -4.84 -7.70
N GLN A 72 -17.55 -5.83 -8.38
CA GLN A 72 -18.04 -7.21 -8.49
C GLN A 72 -17.19 -8.17 -7.65
N ALA A 73 -16.35 -7.65 -6.75
CA ALA A 73 -15.43 -8.39 -5.91
C ALA A 73 -14.44 -9.27 -6.70
N GLN A 74 -14.11 -8.88 -7.94
CA GLN A 74 -13.09 -9.54 -8.75
C GLN A 74 -11.75 -8.82 -8.57
N GLU A 75 -10.67 -9.58 -8.45
CA GLU A 75 -9.33 -9.01 -8.33
C GLU A 75 -8.96 -8.27 -9.62
N CYS A 76 -8.66 -6.98 -9.50
CA CYS A 76 -8.40 -6.08 -10.61
C CYS A 76 -7.27 -5.11 -10.27
N ARG A 77 -6.49 -4.74 -11.30
CA ARG A 77 -5.39 -3.77 -11.20
C ARG A 77 -5.56 -2.56 -12.13
N SER A 78 -6.73 -2.44 -12.74
CA SER A 78 -7.07 -1.36 -13.67
C SER A 78 -8.50 -0.91 -13.40
N PHE A 79 -8.65 0.29 -12.87
CA PHE A 79 -9.93 0.88 -12.52
C PHE A 79 -10.19 2.07 -13.43
N ALA A 80 -11.42 2.35 -13.81
CA ALA A 80 -11.78 3.64 -14.40
C ALA A 80 -12.02 4.68 -13.30
N THR A 81 -11.80 5.96 -13.61
CA THR A 81 -12.23 7.04 -12.68
C THR A 81 -13.71 6.90 -12.36
N GLY A 82 -14.02 6.87 -11.05
CA GLY A 82 -15.38 6.70 -10.53
C GLY A 82 -15.80 5.25 -10.27
N ASP A 83 -14.99 4.25 -10.62
CA ASP A 83 -15.25 2.84 -10.30
C ASP A 83 -15.26 2.61 -8.79
N ALA A 84 -15.94 1.55 -8.36
CA ALA A 84 -15.78 1.05 -7.00
C ALA A 84 -14.40 0.40 -6.85
N PHE A 85 -13.72 0.70 -5.74
CA PHE A 85 -12.43 0.15 -5.38
C PHE A 85 -12.52 -0.44 -3.98
N VAL A 86 -12.07 -1.69 -3.81
CA VAL A 86 -11.97 -2.33 -2.49
C VAL A 86 -10.56 -2.89 -2.32
N ALA A 87 -9.86 -2.49 -1.26
CA ALA A 87 -8.65 -3.16 -0.83
C ALA A 87 -9.00 -4.11 0.33
N ARG A 88 -8.95 -5.42 0.06
CA ARG A 88 -9.13 -6.47 1.07
C ARG A 88 -7.79 -6.88 1.65
N ILE A 89 -7.61 -6.67 2.94
CA ILE A 89 -6.38 -6.93 3.69
C ILE A 89 -6.62 -8.16 4.55
N HIS A 90 -6.07 -9.30 4.14
CA HIS A 90 -6.05 -10.52 4.95
C HIS A 90 -4.91 -10.45 5.96
N TYR A 91 -5.17 -10.92 7.16
CA TYR A 91 -4.18 -10.93 8.24
C TYR A 91 -4.28 -12.18 9.09
N THR A 92 -3.19 -12.48 9.79
CA THR A 92 -3.13 -13.47 10.88
C THR A 92 -2.58 -12.80 12.12
N ALA A 93 -3.36 -12.75 13.21
CA ALA A 93 -2.90 -12.31 14.51
C ALA A 93 -2.43 -13.50 15.35
N HIS A 94 -1.12 -13.60 15.58
CA HIS A 94 -0.47 -14.69 16.32
C HIS A 94 -0.75 -14.66 17.83
N GLN A 95 -1.24 -13.52 18.31
CA GLN A 95 -1.78 -13.34 19.66
C GLN A 95 -2.97 -12.39 19.60
N ARG A 96 -3.74 -12.32 20.70
CA ARG A 96 -4.82 -11.36 20.83
C ARG A 96 -4.24 -9.94 20.89
N ILE A 97 -4.68 -9.07 19.99
CA ILE A 97 -4.31 -7.66 19.95
C ILE A 97 -5.55 -6.83 20.25
N GLU A 98 -5.51 -6.05 21.33
CA GLU A 98 -6.57 -5.12 21.71
C GLU A 98 -6.43 -3.83 20.91
N GLN A 99 -7.57 -3.29 20.47
CA GLN A 99 -7.66 -2.00 19.81
C GLN A 99 -6.65 -1.79 18.67
N PRO A 100 -6.52 -2.76 17.73
CA PRO A 100 -5.61 -2.59 16.60
C PRO A 100 -6.08 -1.45 15.70
N LEU A 101 -5.12 -0.71 15.17
CA LEU A 101 -5.36 0.32 14.18
C LEU A 101 -4.96 -0.22 12.81
N PHE A 102 -5.96 -0.46 11.95
CA PHE A 102 -5.71 -0.69 10.53
C PHE A 102 -5.60 0.66 9.82
N GLY A 103 -4.51 0.83 9.08
CA GLY A 103 -4.21 2.02 8.29
C GLY A 103 -3.96 1.66 6.82
N VAL A 104 -4.36 2.56 5.93
CA VAL A 104 -4.09 2.43 4.49
C VAL A 104 -3.57 3.75 3.95
N ALA A 105 -2.82 3.71 2.85
CA ALA A 105 -2.45 4.93 2.14
C ALA A 105 -2.48 4.74 0.63
N LEU A 106 -2.86 5.79 -0.07
CA LEU A 106 -2.78 5.90 -1.52
C LEU A 106 -1.69 6.90 -1.89
N HIS A 107 -0.85 6.50 -2.83
CA HIS A 107 0.24 7.30 -3.37
C HIS A 107 0.13 7.34 -4.90
N HIS A 108 0.52 8.46 -5.49
CA HIS A 108 0.78 8.52 -6.93
C HIS A 108 2.17 7.93 -7.21
N SER A 109 2.39 7.41 -8.42
CA SER A 109 3.68 6.81 -8.79
C SER A 109 4.85 7.78 -8.83
N ASP A 110 4.61 9.10 -8.77
CA ASP A 110 5.68 10.10 -8.59
C ASP A 110 6.12 10.26 -7.13
N GLY A 111 5.56 9.48 -6.21
CA GLY A 111 5.85 9.51 -4.78
C GLY A 111 4.90 10.38 -3.96
N SER A 112 3.99 11.13 -4.59
CA SER A 112 3.04 11.99 -3.87
C SER A 112 2.07 11.19 -3.01
N HIS A 113 1.92 11.57 -1.75
CA HIS A 113 0.88 11.02 -0.87
C HIS A 113 -0.48 11.66 -1.18
N ILE A 114 -1.49 10.84 -1.49
CA ILE A 114 -2.82 11.32 -1.87
C ILE A 114 -3.77 11.26 -0.68
N SER A 115 -3.82 10.12 0.02
CA SER A 115 -4.68 9.94 1.20
C SER A 115 -4.12 8.86 2.11
N GLY A 116 -4.44 8.94 3.40
CA GLY A 116 -3.96 8.02 4.42
C GLY A 116 -4.97 7.75 5.53
N PRO A 117 -6.18 7.24 5.24
CA PRO A 117 -7.17 6.98 6.27
C PRO A 117 -6.75 5.81 7.16
N ASN A 118 -7.21 5.85 8.40
CA ASN A 118 -7.11 4.75 9.33
C ASN A 118 -8.41 4.59 10.11
N THR A 119 -8.56 3.43 10.72
CA THR A 119 -9.75 3.05 11.51
C THR A 119 -10.06 4.02 12.66
N ALA A 120 -9.04 4.63 13.28
CA ALA A 120 -9.26 5.64 14.34
C ALA A 120 -9.86 6.94 13.79
N LEU A 121 -9.39 7.43 12.64
CA LEU A 121 -9.94 8.61 11.97
C LEU A 121 -11.31 8.36 11.33
N ALA A 122 -11.64 7.09 11.07
CA ALA A 122 -12.91 6.67 10.50
C ALA A 122 -14.01 6.38 11.54
N ASP A 123 -13.75 6.63 12.84
CA ASP A 123 -14.64 6.25 13.96
C ASP A 123 -15.09 4.78 13.88
N TYR A 124 -14.19 3.89 13.44
CA TYR A 124 -14.43 2.46 13.31
C TYR A 124 -13.59 1.68 14.32
N PRO A 125 -13.96 1.68 15.62
CA PRO A 125 -13.19 1.00 16.65
C PRO A 125 -13.27 -0.52 16.47
N ILE A 126 -12.10 -1.16 16.45
CA ILE A 126 -11.98 -2.61 16.50
C ILE A 126 -11.62 -2.97 17.93
N GLU A 127 -12.47 -3.74 18.63
CA GLU A 127 -12.19 -4.09 20.03
C GLU A 127 -10.92 -4.93 20.15
N ALA A 128 -10.82 -5.99 19.35
CA ALA A 128 -9.64 -6.83 19.26
C ALA A 128 -9.61 -7.67 17.98
N ILE A 129 -8.42 -8.16 17.62
CA ILE A 129 -8.22 -9.22 16.61
C ILE A 129 -7.47 -10.41 17.24
N SER A 130 -7.72 -11.61 16.70
CA SER A 130 -7.04 -12.85 17.07
C SER A 130 -7.21 -13.87 15.95
N GLY A 131 -6.14 -14.61 15.61
CA GLY A 131 -6.18 -15.58 14.51
C GLY A 131 -6.36 -14.92 13.14
N ASP A 132 -6.90 -15.67 12.19
CA ASP A 132 -7.07 -15.21 10.81
C ASP A 132 -8.29 -14.29 10.66
N GLY A 133 -8.17 -13.26 9.83
CA GLY A 133 -9.25 -12.37 9.50
C GLY A 133 -8.97 -11.52 8.26
N CYS A 134 -9.92 -10.66 7.91
CA CYS A 134 -9.72 -9.68 6.85
C CYS A 134 -10.39 -8.34 7.17
N MET A 135 -9.85 -7.27 6.60
CA MET A 135 -10.36 -5.91 6.67
C MET A 135 -10.53 -5.36 5.26
N ASP A 136 -11.72 -4.84 4.95
CA ASP A 136 -12.00 -4.22 3.65
C ASP A 136 -11.98 -2.69 3.76
N TYR A 137 -11.11 -2.05 2.99
CA TYR A 137 -11.16 -0.61 2.75
C TYR A 137 -11.89 -0.35 1.44
N THR A 138 -13.06 0.31 1.51
CA THR A 138 -13.94 0.51 0.36
C THR A 138 -14.04 1.98 -0.03
N ILE A 139 -13.78 2.27 -1.31
CA ILE A 139 -14.07 3.55 -1.95
C ILE A 139 -15.20 3.32 -2.97
N PRO A 140 -16.45 3.74 -2.69
CA PRO A 140 -17.58 3.46 -3.57
C PRO A 140 -17.47 4.08 -4.96
N ARG A 141 -16.77 5.21 -5.07
CA ARG A 141 -16.44 5.88 -6.34
C ARG A 141 -15.03 6.45 -6.25
N LEU A 142 -14.08 5.82 -6.93
CA LEU A 142 -12.67 6.16 -6.88
C LEU A 142 -12.42 7.54 -7.51
N PRO A 143 -12.10 8.58 -6.72
CA PRO A 143 -11.96 9.94 -7.21
C PRO A 143 -10.51 10.18 -7.63
N LEU A 144 -9.97 9.31 -8.48
CA LEU A 144 -8.61 9.43 -9.00
C LEU A 144 -8.66 9.59 -10.50
N LEU A 145 -7.85 10.50 -11.03
CA LEU A 145 -7.68 10.66 -12.48
C LEU A 145 -6.77 9.57 -13.04
N LYS A 146 -6.68 9.49 -14.38
CA LYS A 146 -5.81 8.53 -15.05
C LYS A 146 -4.38 8.63 -14.54
N GLY A 147 -3.80 7.50 -14.17
CA GLY A 147 -2.45 7.45 -13.62
C GLY A 147 -2.06 6.08 -13.09
N SER A 148 -0.84 6.01 -12.57
CA SER A 148 -0.34 4.85 -11.84
C SER A 148 -0.29 5.20 -10.35
N TYR A 149 -0.77 4.28 -9.53
CA TYR A 149 -0.93 4.50 -8.10
C TYR A 149 -0.39 3.31 -7.31
N LEU A 150 -0.01 3.60 -6.07
CA LEU A 150 0.53 2.65 -5.10
C LEU A 150 -0.36 2.68 -3.84
N PHE A 151 -0.53 1.52 -3.23
CA PHE A 151 -1.31 1.31 -2.03
C PHE A 151 -0.42 0.73 -0.93
N SER A 152 -0.58 1.27 0.27
CA SER A 152 0.04 0.80 1.51
C SER A 152 -1.03 0.22 2.42
N ALA A 153 -0.68 -0.82 3.17
CA ALA A 153 -1.53 -1.44 4.19
C ALA A 153 -0.74 -1.63 5.47
N ALA A 154 -1.38 -1.40 6.62
CA ALA A 154 -0.70 -1.39 7.90
C ALA A 154 -1.60 -1.83 9.05
N ILE A 155 -1.01 -2.49 10.04
CA ILE A 155 -1.61 -2.81 11.34
C ILE A 155 -0.70 -2.25 12.44
N TYR A 156 -1.25 -1.42 13.31
CA TYR A 156 -0.54 -0.75 14.40
C TYR A 156 -1.27 -0.93 15.74
N ASP A 157 -0.59 -0.61 16.83
CA ASP A 157 -1.24 -0.39 18.12
C ASP A 157 -2.21 0.81 18.09
N SER A 158 -3.04 0.93 19.12
CA SER A 158 -4.05 2.00 19.24
C SER A 158 -3.46 3.42 19.24
N LYS A 159 -2.16 3.57 19.48
CA LYS A 159 -1.44 4.85 19.51
C LYS A 159 -0.67 5.15 18.23
N ALA A 160 -0.73 4.27 17.22
CA ALA A 160 0.06 4.36 16.00
C ALA A 160 1.59 4.48 16.24
N SER A 161 2.07 3.96 17.38
CA SER A 161 3.47 4.04 17.81
C SER A 161 4.23 2.74 17.59
N HIS A 162 3.52 1.62 17.49
CA HIS A 162 4.08 0.29 17.32
C HIS A 162 3.47 -0.36 16.08
N ALA A 163 4.30 -0.64 15.08
CA ALA A 163 3.89 -1.31 13.86
C ALA A 163 3.91 -2.82 14.07
N TYR A 164 2.75 -3.47 13.96
CA TYR A 164 2.70 -4.93 13.92
C TYR A 164 3.16 -5.43 12.55
N ASP A 165 2.63 -4.87 11.47
CA ASP A 165 3.10 -5.11 10.10
C ASP A 165 2.70 -3.92 9.22
N HIS A 166 3.65 -3.38 8.48
CA HIS A 166 3.45 -2.25 7.59
C HIS A 166 4.01 -2.60 6.21
N HIS A 167 3.15 -2.57 5.19
CA HIS A 167 3.51 -2.73 3.80
C HIS A 167 3.43 -1.37 3.11
N HIS A 168 4.58 -0.76 2.84
CA HIS A 168 4.70 0.58 2.27
C HIS A 168 4.75 0.53 0.74
N GLN A 169 3.78 1.16 0.09
CA GLN A 169 3.70 1.28 -1.37
C GLN A 169 3.91 -0.08 -2.08
N ALA A 170 3.38 -1.14 -1.46
CA ALA A 170 3.68 -2.51 -1.83
C ALA A 170 2.83 -2.99 -3.03
N TYR A 171 1.68 -2.36 -3.24
CA TYR A 171 0.64 -2.82 -4.17
C TYR A 171 0.32 -1.75 -5.20
N SER A 172 0.40 -2.05 -6.48
CA SER A 172 0.19 -1.08 -7.54
C SER A 172 -1.08 -1.34 -8.35
N PHE A 173 -1.71 -0.26 -8.79
CA PHE A 173 -2.84 -0.31 -9.70
C PHE A 173 -2.79 0.88 -10.67
N ARG A 174 -3.60 0.83 -11.72
CA ARG A 174 -3.76 1.93 -12.67
C ARG A 174 -5.18 2.43 -12.64
N VAL A 175 -5.32 3.73 -12.86
CA VAL A 175 -6.59 4.33 -13.20
C VAL A 175 -6.59 4.72 -14.66
N THR A 176 -7.63 4.34 -15.39
CA THR A 176 -7.84 4.69 -16.79
C THR A 176 -8.85 5.81 -16.91
N GLU A 177 -8.80 6.53 -18.04
CA GLU A 177 -9.81 7.52 -18.38
C GLU A 177 -11.22 6.91 -18.34
N SER A 178 -12.16 7.69 -17.81
CA SER A 178 -13.59 7.42 -17.94
C SER A 178 -14.21 8.46 -18.86
N ASN A 179 -15.06 8.03 -19.79
CA ASN A 179 -15.76 8.93 -20.72
C ASN A 179 -16.72 9.91 -20.01
N SER A 180 -17.00 9.71 -18.72
CA SER A 180 -17.88 10.56 -17.92
C SER A 180 -17.18 11.71 -17.20
N VAL A 181 -15.85 11.80 -17.22
CA VAL A 181 -15.09 12.84 -16.52
C VAL A 181 -14.39 13.75 -17.54
N ARG A 182 -14.59 15.07 -17.40
CA ARG A 182 -14.00 16.07 -18.31
C ARG A 182 -12.63 16.58 -17.84
N GLU A 183 -12.37 16.54 -16.53
CA GLU A 183 -11.07 16.93 -15.98
C GLU A 183 -10.03 15.85 -16.26
N GLN A 184 -8.86 16.27 -16.71
CA GLN A 184 -7.76 15.37 -17.09
C GLN A 184 -6.42 15.79 -16.48
N ASN A 185 -6.38 16.91 -15.74
CA ASN A 185 -5.17 17.42 -15.12
C ASN A 185 -5.23 17.23 -13.60
N GLY A 186 -4.09 16.87 -13.00
CA GLY A 186 -3.98 16.62 -11.56
C GLY A 186 -4.20 15.14 -11.20
N MET A 187 -4.55 14.88 -9.95
CA MET A 187 -4.65 13.51 -9.40
C MET A 187 -6.06 13.13 -8.94
N VAL A 188 -6.98 14.09 -8.77
CA VAL A 188 -8.34 13.94 -8.22
C VAL A 188 -9.34 14.71 -9.08
#